data_AF-A0A3D1R2G8-F1
#
_entry.id   AF-A0A3D1R2G8-F1
#
_cell.length_a   1.000
_cell.length_b   1.000
_cell.length_c   1.000
_cell.angle_alpha   90.00
_cell.angle_beta   90.00
_cell.angle_gamma   90.00
#
_symmetry.space_group_name_H-M   'P 1'
#
loop_
_entity.id
_entity.type
_entity.pdbx_description
1 polymer ?
#
loop_
_entity_poly.entity_id
_entity_poly.type
_entity_poly.pdbx_seq_one_letter_code
_entity_poly.pdbx_strand_id
1 'polypeptide(L)'
;VCAMEALCSPDGSVCTASTDCCSLRCGGGVCEGERCVQIDGACGEAEECCSGICTGGKCAQIPGAICGTLGETCTDRSQCCSKNCQGERCVRASSCSAAGDICYAPLDCCNGGCQLPAGGGPGTCAESVTAPGSPGCTVGGEPCDANSGCCSRVCTDLGSGQATCVTGTGCRQTGEVCSKDDDCCGWDTSEVTCSLFQTDPPVGRCTNGTACQPVGNCCGAFGSNCSQNCCDGKKEVCRLDLGGLSRCFGGGTVCPNGYDGLDPDCCIAEGDRCQFRDQCCNLAPCVQVDGQFICQSPECLAAGQRCTPGATGEGECCNGLDCLASGELGGAVCRVRPSGADAGVGSDGGSATGDGGAGDPDGGSGQDGGVVCSANGVSCASGSECCSGVCLSGVCGTCKVDGLDCTAAADCCSGVCSAGRCIPPQTCVNEDGTCSGTAECCVGLSCVIAAGQANGTCQPGSSCSASGQSCSATQACCQGLRCASVATSATCTESDPQCVCRVVLN
;
A
#
# COMPACT_ATOMS: atom_id res chain seq x y z
N VAL A 1 5.43 10.87 -10.63
CA VAL A 1 4.31 11.06 -9.68
C VAL A 1 3.62 9.71 -9.59
N CYS A 2 3.75 9.01 -8.46
CA CYS A 2 2.92 7.84 -8.21
C CYS A 2 1.52 8.37 -7.90
N ALA A 3 0.56 8.15 -8.80
CA ALA A 3 -0.84 8.38 -8.48
C ALA A 3 -1.31 7.17 -7.66
N MET A 4 -1.92 7.40 -6.50
CA MET A 4 -2.71 6.33 -5.88
C MET A 4 -3.81 5.94 -6.87
N GLU A 5 -4.07 4.64 -6.99
CA GLU A 5 -5.27 4.18 -7.66
C GLU A 5 -6.52 4.63 -6.89
N ALA A 6 -7.64 4.72 -7.60
CA ALA A 6 -8.90 5.16 -6.99
C ALA A 6 -9.24 4.29 -5.77
N LEU A 7 -9.59 4.96 -4.66
CA LEU A 7 -10.00 4.37 -3.37
C LEU A 7 -11.38 3.70 -3.43
N CYS A 8 -11.90 3.49 -4.64
CA CYS A 8 -13.24 3.05 -4.96
C CYS A 8 -13.25 2.43 -6.36
N SER A 9 -14.21 1.55 -6.60
CA SER A 9 -14.37 0.85 -7.87
C SER A 9 -14.99 1.76 -8.93
N PRO A 10 -14.52 1.68 -10.19
CA PRO A 10 -15.16 2.37 -11.31
C PRO A 10 -16.51 1.76 -11.66
N ASP A 11 -17.27 2.48 -12.47
CA ASP A 11 -18.57 2.05 -12.98
C ASP A 11 -18.45 0.72 -13.74
N GLY A 12 -19.42 -0.18 -13.53
CA GLY A 12 -19.44 -1.53 -14.11
C GLY A 12 -18.73 -2.60 -13.27
N SER A 13 -18.01 -2.22 -12.22
CA SER A 13 -17.41 -3.18 -11.28
C SER A 13 -18.44 -3.81 -10.35
N VAL A 14 -18.18 -5.05 -9.91
CA VAL A 14 -19.02 -5.72 -8.91
C VAL A 14 -18.87 -5.02 -7.56
N CYS A 15 -19.98 -4.84 -6.86
CA CYS A 15 -20.03 -4.23 -5.53
C CYS A 15 -21.00 -4.98 -4.61
N THR A 16 -20.79 -4.80 -3.32
CA THR A 16 -21.64 -5.31 -2.23
C THR A 16 -22.25 -4.18 -1.41
N ALA A 17 -21.60 -3.02 -1.37
CA ALA A 17 -22.06 -1.82 -0.71
C ALA A 17 -21.88 -0.60 -1.63
N SER A 18 -22.70 0.45 -1.42
CA SER A 18 -22.57 1.71 -2.17
C SER A 18 -21.19 2.34 -2.00
N THR A 19 -20.55 2.18 -0.84
CA THR A 19 -19.18 2.63 -0.60
C THR A 19 -18.15 1.96 -1.52
N ASP A 20 -18.42 0.80 -2.09
CA ASP A 20 -17.47 0.15 -2.99
C ASP A 20 -17.30 0.95 -4.30
N CYS A 21 -18.27 1.81 -4.64
CA CYS A 21 -18.36 2.51 -5.92
C CYS A 21 -17.96 3.98 -5.82
N CYS A 22 -17.23 4.49 -6.81
CA CYS A 22 -16.88 5.91 -6.85
C CYS A 22 -18.10 6.83 -7.05
N SER A 23 -19.15 6.31 -7.68
CA SER A 23 -20.45 6.96 -7.82
C SER A 23 -21.29 6.94 -6.54
N LEU A 24 -20.90 6.09 -5.59
CA LEU A 24 -21.63 5.71 -4.39
C LEU A 24 -23.01 5.11 -4.66
N ARG A 25 -23.13 4.38 -5.79
CA ARG A 25 -24.33 3.64 -6.16
C ARG A 25 -23.99 2.21 -6.53
N CYS A 26 -24.36 1.29 -5.66
CA CYS A 26 -24.28 -0.15 -5.91
C CYS A 26 -25.68 -0.69 -6.26
N GLY A 27 -26.04 -0.62 -7.54
CA GLY A 27 -27.34 -1.09 -8.03
C GLY A 27 -27.21 -2.48 -8.63
N GLY A 28 -28.04 -3.43 -8.18
CA GLY A 28 -28.02 -4.81 -8.69
C GLY A 28 -26.67 -5.52 -8.50
N GLY A 29 -25.85 -5.11 -7.52
CA GLY A 29 -24.51 -5.64 -7.26
C GLY A 29 -23.43 -5.11 -8.21
N VAL A 30 -23.70 -4.03 -8.95
CA VAL A 30 -22.75 -3.39 -9.86
C VAL A 30 -22.68 -1.88 -9.61
N CYS A 31 -21.49 -1.31 -9.72
CA CYS A 31 -21.29 0.13 -9.62
C CYS A 31 -21.94 0.84 -10.80
N GLU A 32 -22.95 1.65 -10.52
CA GLU A 32 -23.66 2.41 -11.54
C GLU A 32 -22.93 3.74 -11.80
N GLY A 33 -22.89 4.23 -13.04
CA GLY A 33 -22.22 5.50 -13.36
C GLY A 33 -23.02 6.76 -13.00
N GLU A 34 -24.28 6.59 -12.61
CA GLU A 34 -25.06 7.68 -12.06
C GLU A 34 -24.57 7.99 -10.64
N ARG A 35 -24.39 9.27 -10.33
CA ARG A 35 -24.00 9.68 -8.97
C ARG A 35 -25.15 9.45 -8.00
N CYS A 36 -24.80 9.16 -6.76
CA CYS A 36 -25.77 9.12 -5.67
C CYS A 36 -26.53 10.45 -5.52
N VAL A 37 -27.80 10.31 -5.15
CA VAL A 37 -28.77 11.37 -4.91
C VAL A 37 -28.52 11.98 -3.53
N GLN A 38 -28.57 13.31 -3.48
CA GLN A 38 -28.33 14.10 -2.27
C GLN A 38 -29.51 14.00 -1.32
N ILE A 39 -29.30 14.32 -0.04
CA ILE A 39 -30.37 14.50 0.94
C ILE A 39 -31.49 15.41 0.37
N ASP A 40 -32.74 15.06 0.68
CA ASP A 40 -34.00 15.65 0.18
C ASP A 40 -34.31 15.44 -1.31
N GLY A 41 -33.37 14.89 -2.09
CA GLY A 41 -33.58 14.46 -3.47
C GLY A 41 -34.57 13.30 -3.57
N ALA A 42 -35.26 13.17 -4.70
CA ALA A 42 -36.21 12.08 -4.92
C ALA A 42 -35.48 10.74 -5.11
N CYS A 43 -36.00 9.69 -4.51
CA CYS A 43 -35.47 8.33 -4.64
C CYS A 43 -36.60 7.30 -4.77
N GLY A 44 -36.35 6.24 -5.52
CA GLY A 44 -37.16 5.02 -5.53
C GLY A 44 -36.69 4.05 -4.46
N GLU A 45 -35.39 3.80 -4.41
CA GLU A 45 -34.74 2.86 -3.50
C GLU A 45 -33.64 3.51 -2.64
N ALA A 46 -33.19 2.82 -1.60
CA ALA A 46 -32.24 3.36 -0.62
C ALA A 46 -30.83 3.54 -1.20
N GLU A 47 -30.43 2.66 -2.11
CA GLU A 47 -29.11 2.61 -2.75
C GLU A 47 -28.88 3.78 -3.71
N GLU A 48 -29.93 4.48 -4.12
CA GLU A 48 -29.85 5.70 -4.92
C GLU A 48 -29.27 6.86 -4.10
N CYS A 49 -29.47 6.88 -2.78
CA CYS A 49 -29.10 7.97 -1.90
C CYS A 49 -27.65 7.85 -1.43
N CYS A 50 -26.92 8.96 -1.37
CA CYS A 50 -25.55 8.96 -0.83
C CYS A 50 -25.50 8.51 0.65
N SER A 51 -26.59 8.75 1.38
CA SER A 51 -26.80 8.28 2.75
C SER A 51 -27.20 6.81 2.85
N GLY A 52 -27.55 6.15 1.73
CA GLY A 52 -28.12 4.81 1.73
C GLY A 52 -29.51 4.73 2.36
N ILE A 53 -30.26 5.83 2.48
CA ILE A 53 -31.58 5.87 3.12
C ILE A 53 -32.58 6.62 2.23
N CYS A 54 -33.60 5.91 1.74
CA CYS A 54 -34.76 6.50 1.07
C CYS A 54 -35.99 6.38 1.98
N THR A 55 -36.56 7.52 2.41
CA THR A 55 -37.75 7.56 3.28
C THR A 55 -38.77 8.52 2.70
N GLY A 56 -39.99 8.04 2.46
CA GLY A 56 -41.06 8.86 1.88
C GLY A 56 -40.76 9.33 0.45
N GLY A 57 -40.01 8.53 -0.33
CA GLY A 57 -39.57 8.87 -1.68
C GLY A 57 -38.49 9.95 -1.75
N LYS A 58 -37.81 10.22 -0.62
CA LYS A 58 -36.72 11.18 -0.55
C LYS A 58 -35.52 10.64 0.21
N CYS A 59 -34.33 11.04 -0.22
CA CYS A 59 -33.10 10.71 0.48
C CYS A 59 -33.07 11.39 1.84
N ALA A 60 -32.89 10.59 2.88
CA ALA A 60 -32.87 11.06 4.26
C ALA A 60 -31.45 11.01 4.82
N GLN A 61 -31.15 11.88 5.78
CA GLN A 61 -29.87 11.87 6.48
C GLN A 61 -29.72 10.63 7.36
N ILE A 62 -28.50 10.11 7.49
CA ILE A 62 -28.20 9.04 8.44
C ILE A 62 -28.45 9.55 9.87
N PRO A 63 -29.22 8.83 10.70
CA PRO A 63 -29.46 9.23 12.08
C PRO A 63 -28.15 9.46 12.83
N GLY A 64 -27.98 10.66 13.42
CA GLY A 64 -26.79 11.02 14.19
C GLY A 64 -25.61 11.56 13.38
N ALA A 65 -25.70 11.63 12.04
CA ALA A 65 -24.67 12.26 11.23
C ALA A 65 -24.54 13.76 11.57
N ILE A 66 -23.32 14.21 11.89
CA ILE A 66 -23.01 15.60 12.23
C ILE A 66 -22.33 16.38 11.10
N CYS A 67 -22.05 15.70 9.99
CA CYS A 67 -21.38 16.17 8.79
C CYS A 67 -21.97 15.46 7.56
N GLY A 68 -21.66 15.97 6.38
CA GLY A 68 -21.96 15.31 5.12
C GLY A 68 -21.13 14.04 4.97
N THR A 69 -21.83 12.94 4.68
CA THR A 69 -21.21 11.64 4.38
C THR A 69 -20.62 11.65 2.97
N LEU A 70 -19.87 10.60 2.63
CA LEU A 70 -19.36 10.41 1.27
C LEU A 70 -20.46 10.66 0.22
N GLY A 71 -20.13 11.40 -0.83
CA GLY A 71 -21.01 11.70 -1.95
C GLY A 71 -21.92 12.91 -1.76
N GLU A 72 -22.09 13.41 -0.53
CA GLU A 72 -22.85 14.63 -0.28
C GLU A 72 -22.14 15.86 -0.82
N THR A 73 -22.92 16.88 -1.17
CA THR A 73 -22.43 18.12 -1.76
C THR A 73 -21.69 18.93 -0.70
N CYS A 74 -20.55 19.47 -1.08
CA CYS A 74 -19.77 20.32 -0.21
C CYS A 74 -19.16 21.50 -0.98
N THR A 75 -18.92 22.58 -0.24
CA THR A 75 -18.17 23.76 -0.65
C THR A 75 -16.91 23.98 0.19
N ASP A 76 -16.84 23.33 1.35
CA ASP A 76 -15.66 23.36 2.23
C ASP A 76 -15.42 21.98 2.84
N ARG A 77 -14.14 21.64 3.04
CA ARG A 77 -13.73 20.36 3.63
C ARG A 77 -14.33 20.09 5.01
N SER A 78 -14.60 21.12 5.82
CA SER A 78 -15.17 20.95 7.16
C SER A 78 -16.58 20.37 7.16
N GLN A 79 -17.30 20.50 6.04
CA GLN A 79 -18.64 19.94 5.86
C GLN A 79 -18.63 18.43 5.73
N CYS A 80 -17.53 17.83 5.27
CA CYS A 80 -17.40 16.40 5.08
C CYS A 80 -16.87 15.71 6.34
N CYS A 81 -17.41 14.53 6.65
CA CYS A 81 -16.87 13.69 7.73
C CYS A 81 -15.43 13.27 7.42
N SER A 82 -15.17 12.91 6.17
CA SER A 82 -13.82 12.66 5.63
C SER A 82 -12.86 13.85 5.68
N LYS A 83 -13.34 15.07 5.97
CA LYS A 83 -12.59 16.32 5.82
C LYS A 83 -12.00 16.51 4.41
N ASN A 84 -12.60 15.88 3.40
CA ASN A 84 -12.12 15.94 2.03
C ASN A 84 -13.25 16.31 1.07
N CYS A 85 -13.22 17.55 0.59
CA CYS A 85 -14.19 18.09 -0.36
C CYS A 85 -13.53 18.31 -1.72
N GLN A 86 -13.90 17.50 -2.72
CA GLN A 86 -13.33 17.58 -4.07
C GLN A 86 -14.42 17.43 -5.12
N GLY A 87 -14.35 18.23 -6.18
CA GLY A 87 -15.40 18.25 -7.20
C GLY A 87 -16.78 18.54 -6.62
N GLU A 88 -16.84 19.43 -5.62
CA GLU A 88 -18.06 19.81 -4.88
C GLU A 88 -18.73 18.65 -4.15
N ARG A 89 -17.97 17.59 -3.83
CA ARG A 89 -18.45 16.36 -3.20
C ARG A 89 -17.54 15.92 -2.06
N CYS A 90 -18.13 15.36 -1.03
CA CYS A 90 -17.41 14.66 0.00
C CYS A 90 -16.83 13.37 -0.58
N VAL A 91 -15.50 13.26 -0.58
CA VAL A 91 -14.77 12.09 -1.09
C VAL A 91 -13.99 11.44 0.06
N ARG A 92 -13.53 10.20 -0.11
CA ARG A 92 -12.72 9.53 0.91
C ARG A 92 -11.39 10.25 1.16
N ALA A 93 -10.91 10.19 2.39
CA ALA A 93 -9.56 10.62 2.75
C ALA A 93 -8.56 9.45 2.76
N SER A 94 -9.03 8.22 2.97
CA SER A 94 -8.23 7.00 2.99
C SER A 94 -9.06 5.79 2.53
N SER A 95 -8.51 4.59 2.64
CA SER A 95 -9.15 3.33 2.23
C SER A 95 -10.33 2.91 3.13
N CYS A 96 -10.64 3.69 4.15
CA CYS A 96 -11.73 3.44 5.10
C CYS A 96 -12.54 4.72 5.33
N SER A 97 -13.76 4.57 5.84
CA SER A 97 -14.63 5.66 6.23
C SER A 97 -14.13 6.31 7.52
N ALA A 98 -14.11 7.64 7.52
CA ALA A 98 -13.72 8.43 8.68
C ALA A 98 -14.81 8.39 9.77
N ALA A 99 -14.44 8.75 10.99
CA ALA A 99 -15.37 9.04 12.07
C ALA A 99 -16.56 9.92 11.62
N GLY A 100 -17.79 9.50 11.98
CA GLY A 100 -19.04 10.16 11.61
C GLY A 100 -19.56 9.84 10.20
N ASP A 101 -18.78 9.18 9.36
CA ASP A 101 -19.17 8.85 7.98
C ASP A 101 -19.99 7.54 7.90
N ILE A 102 -20.51 7.23 6.71
CA ILE A 102 -21.34 6.03 6.46
C ILE A 102 -20.54 4.73 6.59
N CYS A 103 -21.17 3.70 7.16
CA CYS A 103 -20.64 2.34 7.24
C CYS A 103 -21.75 1.28 7.19
N TYR A 104 -21.40 0.06 6.83
CA TYR A 104 -22.28 -1.11 6.81
C TYR A 104 -21.73 -2.26 7.66
N ALA A 105 -20.42 -2.27 7.92
CA ALA A 105 -19.72 -3.20 8.79
C ALA A 105 -18.67 -2.48 9.66
N PRO A 106 -18.23 -3.08 10.78
CA PRO A 106 -17.24 -2.47 11.67
C PRO A 106 -15.95 -2.04 10.96
N LEU A 107 -15.42 -2.88 10.07
CA LEU A 107 -14.15 -2.65 9.37
C LEU A 107 -14.24 -1.64 8.22
N ASP A 108 -15.44 -1.17 7.86
CA ASP A 108 -15.57 -0.06 6.92
C ASP A 108 -15.00 1.22 7.52
N CYS A 109 -15.09 1.36 8.85
CA CYS A 109 -14.58 2.50 9.59
C CYS A 109 -13.10 2.33 9.90
N CYS A 110 -12.30 3.39 9.75
CA CYS A 110 -10.87 3.34 10.06
C CYS A 110 -10.59 2.93 11.51
N ASN A 111 -11.46 3.31 12.43
CA ASN A 111 -11.41 2.92 13.84
C ASN A 111 -12.07 1.57 14.17
N GLY A 112 -12.63 0.88 13.18
CA GLY A 112 -13.26 -0.42 13.33
C GLY A 112 -14.58 -0.41 14.09
N GLY A 113 -15.18 0.75 14.36
CA GLY A 113 -16.43 0.90 15.09
C GLY A 113 -17.56 1.46 14.22
N CYS A 114 -18.41 0.59 13.67
CA CYS A 114 -19.64 1.00 12.98
C CYS A 114 -20.85 0.93 13.92
N GLN A 115 -21.55 2.06 14.08
CA GLN A 115 -22.78 2.17 14.85
C GLN A 115 -23.98 1.91 13.95
N LEU A 116 -24.38 0.63 13.86
CA LEU A 116 -25.52 0.20 13.05
C LEU A 116 -26.86 0.48 13.76
N PRO A 117 -27.90 0.93 13.03
CA PRO A 117 -29.24 1.11 13.58
C PRO A 117 -29.94 -0.23 13.86
N ALA A 118 -30.88 -0.22 14.80
CA ALA A 118 -31.74 -1.37 15.06
C ALA A 118 -32.67 -1.63 13.86
N GLY A 119 -32.51 -2.78 13.21
CA GLY A 119 -33.30 -3.17 12.02
C GLY A 119 -32.52 -3.23 10.70
N GLY A 120 -31.21 -2.95 10.72
CA GLY A 120 -30.34 -3.03 9.54
C GLY A 120 -30.31 -1.73 8.74
N GLY A 121 -29.51 -1.72 7.66
CA GLY A 121 -29.22 -0.53 6.85
C GLY A 121 -27.91 0.16 7.25
N PRO A 122 -27.59 1.31 6.64
CA PRO A 122 -26.35 2.03 6.89
C PRO A 122 -26.29 2.57 8.32
N GLY A 123 -25.12 2.45 8.93
CA GLY A 123 -24.74 3.05 10.20
C GLY A 123 -23.83 4.25 10.04
N THR A 124 -23.30 4.72 11.17
CA THR A 124 -22.29 5.77 11.23
C THR A 124 -21.01 5.27 11.91
N CYS A 125 -19.86 5.66 11.40
CA CYS A 125 -18.59 5.38 12.05
C CYS A 125 -18.52 6.12 13.38
N ALA A 126 -18.20 5.40 14.46
CA ALA A 126 -18.12 5.97 15.79
C ALA A 126 -17.08 7.09 15.84
N GLU A 127 -17.41 8.22 16.48
CA GLU A 127 -16.51 9.37 16.60
C GLU A 127 -15.25 9.08 17.42
N SER A 128 -15.39 8.18 18.39
CA SER A 128 -14.29 7.71 19.21
C SER A 128 -14.60 6.32 19.68
N VAL A 129 -13.63 5.43 19.48
CA VAL A 129 -13.67 4.10 20.05
C VAL A 129 -12.56 4.02 21.07
N THR A 130 -12.91 4.06 22.35
CA THR A 130 -11.94 3.88 23.44
C THR A 130 -12.00 2.45 23.93
N ALA A 131 -10.85 1.78 23.98
CA ALA A 131 -10.72 0.50 24.66
C ALA A 131 -9.99 0.70 26.00
N PRO A 132 -10.36 -0.03 27.07
CA PRO A 132 -9.66 0.04 28.35
C PRO A 132 -8.15 -0.13 28.19
N GLY A 133 -7.36 0.77 28.79
CA GLY A 133 -5.89 0.71 28.72
C GLY A 133 -5.28 1.18 27.39
N SER A 134 -6.09 1.57 26.40
CA SER A 134 -5.59 2.16 25.15
C SER A 134 -5.47 3.68 25.27
N PRO A 135 -4.40 4.30 24.73
CA PRO A 135 -4.30 5.75 24.68
C PRO A 135 -5.35 6.35 23.73
N GLY A 136 -5.87 7.53 24.06
CA GLY A 136 -6.79 8.28 23.20
C GLY A 136 -6.05 8.99 22.07
N CYS A 137 -5.60 8.23 21.06
CA CYS A 137 -5.01 8.76 19.83
C CYS A 137 -5.83 8.36 18.60
N THR A 138 -5.66 9.12 17.52
CA THR A 138 -6.30 8.91 16.24
C THR A 138 -5.59 7.77 15.48
N VAL A 139 -6.35 6.78 15.02
CA VAL A 139 -5.81 5.60 14.33
C VAL A 139 -5.46 5.90 12.88
N GLY A 140 -4.69 5.01 12.27
CA GLY A 140 -4.38 5.06 10.84
C GLY A 140 -5.63 5.16 9.96
N GLY A 141 -5.54 5.98 8.90
CA GLY A 141 -6.62 6.22 7.93
C GLY A 141 -7.58 7.36 8.31
N GLU A 142 -7.72 7.69 9.59
CA GLU A 142 -8.57 8.80 10.02
C GLU A 142 -7.95 10.17 9.64
N PRO A 143 -8.76 11.18 9.24
CA PRO A 143 -8.29 12.53 9.00
C PRO A 143 -7.58 13.14 10.22
N CYS A 144 -6.54 13.93 9.97
CA CYS A 144 -5.75 14.55 11.02
C CYS A 144 -5.25 15.95 10.64
N ASP A 145 -5.00 16.76 11.66
CA ASP A 145 -4.44 18.12 11.51
C ASP A 145 -3.00 18.25 12.06
N ALA A 146 -2.55 17.27 12.84
CA ALA A 146 -1.23 17.29 13.46
C ALA A 146 -0.69 15.89 13.77
N ASN A 147 0.62 15.74 13.60
CA ASN A 147 1.38 14.53 13.93
C ASN A 147 1.08 14.02 15.35
N SER A 148 1.03 14.90 16.35
CA SER A 148 0.83 14.50 17.75
C SER A 148 -0.53 13.87 18.05
N GLY A 149 -1.53 14.00 17.17
CA GLY A 149 -2.83 13.36 17.33
C GLY A 149 -2.84 11.89 16.95
N CYS A 150 -2.01 11.50 15.98
CA CYS A 150 -1.97 10.14 15.45
C CYS A 150 -1.28 9.17 16.40
N CYS A 151 -1.76 7.93 16.48
CA CYS A 151 -1.08 6.86 17.20
C CYS A 151 0.30 6.60 16.58
N SER A 152 0.38 6.62 15.25
CA SER A 152 1.63 6.56 14.47
C SER A 152 2.53 7.80 14.56
N ARG A 153 2.02 8.90 15.11
CA ARG A 153 2.65 10.23 15.14
C ARG A 153 2.94 10.84 13.77
N VAL A 154 2.40 10.29 12.70
CA VAL A 154 2.58 10.80 11.34
C VAL A 154 1.22 11.12 10.77
N CYS A 155 1.01 12.40 10.48
CA CYS A 155 -0.14 12.96 9.81
C CYS A 155 0.32 13.49 8.46
N THR A 156 -0.03 12.80 7.39
CA THR A 156 0.40 13.19 6.04
C THR A 156 -0.69 12.89 5.04
N ASP A 157 -0.74 13.68 3.98
CA ASP A 157 -1.55 13.38 2.81
C ASP A 157 -0.82 12.34 1.97
N LEU A 158 -1.46 11.17 1.78
CA LEU A 158 -0.94 10.07 0.97
C LEU A 158 -1.30 10.21 -0.51
N GLY A 159 -1.88 11.36 -0.90
CA GLY A 159 -2.29 11.71 -2.26
C GLY A 159 -3.81 11.80 -2.44
N SER A 160 -4.58 11.70 -1.36
CA SER A 160 -6.04 11.82 -1.39
C SER A 160 -6.49 13.28 -1.35
N GLY A 161 -5.61 14.23 -1.03
CA GLY A 161 -5.93 15.66 -0.87
C GLY A 161 -6.30 16.05 0.57
N GLN A 162 -6.32 15.09 1.50
CA GLN A 162 -6.55 15.32 2.92
C GLN A 162 -5.56 14.48 3.74
N ALA A 163 -4.87 15.12 4.69
CA ALA A 163 -3.94 14.41 5.56
C ALA A 163 -4.67 13.43 6.48
N THR A 164 -4.13 12.23 6.57
CA THR A 164 -4.64 11.16 7.43
C THR A 164 -3.51 10.60 8.29
N CYS A 165 -3.86 10.01 9.43
CA CYS A 165 -2.89 9.29 10.23
C CYS A 165 -2.33 8.12 9.44
N VAL A 166 -1.00 7.98 9.38
CA VAL A 166 -0.38 6.90 8.62
C VAL A 166 -0.48 5.60 9.39
N THR A 167 -0.94 4.54 8.75
CA THR A 167 -0.87 3.19 9.31
C THR A 167 0.54 2.65 9.13
N GLY A 168 1.16 2.22 10.22
CA GLY A 168 2.47 1.56 10.17
C GLY A 168 2.39 0.18 9.50
N THR A 169 3.44 -0.19 8.74
CA THR A 169 3.62 -1.56 8.23
C THR A 169 4.01 -2.52 9.36
N GLY A 170 3.69 -3.81 9.19
CA GLY A 170 3.93 -4.85 10.19
C GLY A 170 2.94 -4.75 11.35
N CYS A 171 3.44 -4.89 12.57
CA CYS A 171 2.69 -4.76 13.80
C CYS A 171 2.05 -3.36 13.95
N ARG A 172 0.96 -3.33 14.72
CA ARG A 172 0.15 -2.15 15.03
C ARG A 172 0.66 -1.47 16.29
N GLN A 173 0.90 -0.17 16.22
CA GLN A 173 1.41 0.62 17.34
C GLN A 173 0.34 0.76 18.43
N THR A 174 0.76 1.14 19.64
CA THR A 174 -0.19 1.34 20.74
C THR A 174 -1.27 2.35 20.37
N GLY A 175 -2.53 1.98 20.61
CA GLY A 175 -3.73 2.73 20.29
C GLY A 175 -4.33 2.45 18.91
N GLU A 176 -3.58 1.81 18.01
CA GLU A 176 -4.06 1.39 16.69
C GLU A 176 -5.07 0.24 16.77
N VAL A 177 -5.84 0.06 15.69
CA VAL A 177 -6.83 -1.01 15.57
C VAL A 177 -6.15 -2.37 15.45
N CYS A 178 -6.69 -3.36 16.16
CA CYS A 178 -6.24 -4.76 16.17
C CYS A 178 -7.44 -5.71 16.22
N SER A 179 -7.20 -6.98 15.91
CA SER A 179 -8.17 -8.07 16.04
C SER A 179 -7.76 -9.13 17.08
N LYS A 180 -6.46 -9.18 17.40
CA LYS A 180 -5.85 -10.09 18.37
C LYS A 180 -4.54 -9.52 18.90
N ASP A 181 -4.03 -10.07 19.99
CA ASP A 181 -2.81 -9.61 20.65
C ASP A 181 -1.60 -9.60 19.70
N ASP A 182 -1.49 -10.62 18.84
CA ASP A 182 -0.39 -10.76 17.87
C ASP A 182 -0.34 -9.65 16.80
N ASP A 183 -1.42 -8.88 16.64
CA ASP A 183 -1.41 -7.73 15.74
C ASP A 183 -0.60 -6.56 16.32
N CYS A 184 -0.44 -6.50 17.64
CA CYS A 184 0.12 -5.36 18.35
C CYS A 184 1.66 -5.44 18.48
N CYS A 185 2.34 -4.31 18.30
CA CYS A 185 3.78 -4.23 18.47
C CYS A 185 4.19 -4.58 19.91
N GLY A 186 5.09 -5.53 20.07
CA GLY A 186 5.46 -6.09 21.37
C GLY A 186 4.62 -7.28 21.83
N TRP A 187 3.86 -7.91 20.92
CA TRP A 187 3.09 -9.13 21.20
C TRP A 187 3.92 -10.27 21.80
N ASP A 188 5.24 -10.26 21.59
CA ASP A 188 6.19 -11.21 22.20
C ASP A 188 6.44 -10.94 23.70
N THR A 189 5.91 -9.84 24.21
CA THR A 189 5.80 -9.53 25.64
C THR A 189 4.40 -9.90 26.13
N SER A 190 4.29 -10.60 27.26
CA SER A 190 2.99 -11.02 27.83
C SER A 190 2.12 -9.86 28.37
N GLU A 191 2.50 -8.61 28.10
CA GLU A 191 1.87 -7.41 28.64
C GLU A 191 1.18 -6.55 27.57
N VAL A 192 1.50 -6.74 26.29
CA VAL A 192 0.82 -6.06 25.18
C VAL A 192 -0.40 -6.88 24.79
N THR A 193 -1.56 -6.23 24.72
CA THR A 193 -2.81 -6.91 24.35
C THR A 193 -3.65 -6.07 23.41
N CYS A 194 -4.48 -6.73 22.62
CA CYS A 194 -5.57 -6.14 21.87
C CYS A 194 -6.80 -6.07 22.77
N SER A 195 -7.10 -4.87 23.27
CA SER A 195 -8.30 -4.65 24.08
C SER A 195 -9.52 -4.59 23.16
N LEU A 196 -10.18 -5.74 23.02
CA LEU A 196 -11.37 -5.89 22.18
C LEU A 196 -12.56 -5.12 22.76
N PHE A 197 -13.25 -4.39 21.88
CA PHE A 197 -14.53 -3.74 22.16
C PHE A 197 -15.66 -4.30 21.28
N GLN A 198 -15.33 -5.04 20.21
CA GLN A 198 -16.24 -5.92 19.48
C GLN A 198 -15.61 -7.32 19.35
N THR A 199 -16.45 -8.36 19.38
CA THR A 199 -16.01 -9.76 19.31
C THR A 199 -16.33 -10.46 18.00
N ASP A 200 -17.21 -9.89 17.17
CA ASP A 200 -17.63 -10.47 15.89
C ASP A 200 -17.97 -9.40 14.84
N PRO A 201 -17.08 -9.13 13.85
CA PRO A 201 -15.68 -9.55 13.85
C PRO A 201 -14.92 -9.00 15.06
N PRO A 202 -13.82 -9.65 15.50
CA PRO A 202 -13.03 -9.15 16.61
C PRO A 202 -12.34 -7.83 16.23
N VAL A 203 -12.67 -6.77 16.96
CA VAL A 203 -12.07 -5.45 16.79
C VAL A 203 -11.75 -4.86 18.15
N GLY A 204 -10.52 -4.38 18.30
CA GLY A 204 -9.97 -3.80 19.51
C GLY A 204 -8.96 -2.71 19.24
N ARG A 205 -8.31 -2.25 20.31
CA ARG A 205 -7.15 -1.37 20.24
C ARG A 205 -5.96 -1.92 20.98
N CYS A 206 -4.78 -1.71 20.41
CA CYS A 206 -3.53 -2.12 21.01
C CYS A 206 -3.27 -1.35 22.30
N THR A 207 -3.12 -2.07 23.40
CA THR A 207 -2.74 -1.54 24.70
C THR A 207 -1.27 -1.79 24.97
N ASN A 208 -0.60 -0.81 25.57
CA ASN A 208 0.74 -1.01 26.09
C ASN A 208 0.61 -1.24 27.59
N GLY A 209 0.68 -2.50 28.01
CA GLY A 209 0.71 -2.86 29.43
C GLY A 209 2.08 -2.66 30.09
N THR A 210 3.11 -2.35 29.31
CA THR A 210 4.49 -2.22 29.80
C THR A 210 4.82 -0.78 30.22
N ALA A 211 5.82 -0.61 31.09
CA ALA A 211 6.33 0.71 31.50
C ALA A 211 7.27 1.37 30.45
N CYS A 212 7.59 0.66 29.37
CA CYS A 212 8.50 1.08 28.30
C CYS A 212 7.80 0.97 26.93
N GLN A 213 8.49 1.31 25.85
CA GLN A 213 7.96 1.13 24.49
C GLN A 213 8.48 -0.19 23.92
N PRO A 214 7.60 -1.15 23.62
CA PRO A 214 8.04 -2.41 23.03
C PRO A 214 8.57 -2.21 21.61
N VAL A 215 9.23 -3.25 21.10
CA VAL A 215 9.78 -3.26 19.74
C VAL A 215 8.66 -3.04 18.72
N GLY A 216 8.92 -2.20 17.71
CA GLY A 216 7.96 -1.79 16.68
C GLY A 216 7.04 -0.63 17.08
N ASN A 217 6.92 -0.33 18.38
CA ASN A 217 6.08 0.77 18.86
C ASN A 217 6.75 2.14 18.69
N CYS A 218 5.97 3.21 18.79
CA CYS A 218 6.46 4.57 18.59
C CYS A 218 7.52 4.98 19.63
N CYS A 219 8.55 5.72 19.21
CA CYS A 219 9.60 6.21 20.08
C CYS A 219 9.82 7.73 19.94
N GLY A 220 10.27 8.37 21.03
CA GLY A 220 10.33 9.83 21.17
C GLY A 220 11.56 10.52 20.55
N ALA A 221 11.87 10.29 19.29
CA ALA A 221 12.88 11.05 18.55
C ALA A 221 12.24 11.82 17.37
N PHE A 222 13.00 12.66 16.67
CA PHE A 222 12.53 13.33 15.44
C PHE A 222 11.28 14.22 15.60
N GLY A 223 11.07 14.79 16.80
CA GLY A 223 9.91 15.64 17.09
C GLY A 223 8.65 14.88 17.54
N SER A 224 8.71 13.55 17.67
CA SER A 224 7.67 12.73 18.29
C SER A 224 7.59 12.95 19.80
N ASN A 225 6.38 13.03 20.35
CA ASN A 225 6.11 13.09 21.79
C ASN A 225 5.97 11.70 22.43
N CYS A 226 6.33 10.62 21.72
CA CYS A 226 6.38 9.29 22.31
C CYS A 226 7.48 9.19 23.38
N SER A 227 7.40 8.15 24.20
CA SER A 227 8.46 7.86 25.16
C SER A 227 9.76 7.47 24.41
N GLN A 228 10.90 7.96 24.88
CA GLN A 228 12.23 7.51 24.40
C GLN A 228 12.69 6.22 25.10
N ASN A 229 11.89 5.70 26.02
CA ASN A 229 12.21 4.51 26.80
C ASN A 229 11.83 3.25 26.01
N CYS A 230 12.51 2.96 24.89
CA CYS A 230 12.37 1.63 24.29
C CYS A 230 12.77 0.56 25.31
N CYS A 231 12.00 -0.53 25.38
CA CYS A 231 12.19 -1.59 26.37
C CYS A 231 13.60 -2.17 26.27
N ASP A 232 14.03 -2.36 25.04
CA ASP A 232 15.35 -2.79 24.65
C ASP A 232 16.11 -1.61 24.03
N GLY A 233 17.37 -1.38 24.44
CA GLY A 233 18.25 -0.36 23.84
C GLY A 233 17.80 1.11 23.92
N LYS A 234 16.78 1.45 24.71
CA LYS A 234 16.39 2.84 25.08
C LYS A 234 16.34 3.80 23.88
N LYS A 235 17.11 4.89 23.92
CA LYS A 235 17.06 5.93 22.87
C LYS A 235 17.89 5.49 21.65
N GLU A 236 18.90 4.68 21.88
CA GLU A 236 19.90 4.25 20.91
C GLU A 236 19.26 3.46 19.76
N VAL A 237 18.17 2.74 20.03
CA VAL A 237 17.44 1.94 19.02
C VAL A 237 16.21 2.66 18.45
N CYS A 238 16.00 3.93 18.79
CA CYS A 238 14.90 4.73 18.28
C CYS A 238 15.27 5.35 16.92
N ARG A 239 14.67 4.84 15.85
CA ARG A 239 14.97 5.27 14.47
C ARG A 239 13.68 5.48 13.66
N LEU A 240 13.80 6.06 12.48
CA LEU A 240 12.71 6.10 11.50
C LEU A 240 12.74 4.80 10.68
N ASP A 241 11.58 4.22 10.42
CA ASP A 241 11.43 3.17 9.40
C ASP A 241 11.43 3.77 7.98
N LEU A 242 11.44 2.91 6.97
CA LEU A 242 11.38 3.29 5.56
C LEU A 242 10.12 4.07 5.19
N GLY A 243 9.06 3.96 6.00
CA GLY A 243 7.84 4.76 5.88
C GLY A 243 7.91 6.12 6.58
N GLY A 244 9.02 6.41 7.27
CA GLY A 244 9.23 7.64 8.04
C GLY A 244 8.59 7.64 9.43
N LEU A 245 8.15 6.49 9.95
CA LEU A 245 7.58 6.38 11.31
C LEU A 245 8.70 6.14 12.32
N SER A 246 8.68 6.90 13.43
CA SER A 246 9.63 6.70 14.54
C SER A 246 9.28 5.44 15.32
N ARG A 247 10.18 4.45 15.40
CA ARG A 247 9.96 3.16 16.06
C ARG A 247 11.13 2.70 16.92
N CYS A 248 10.83 1.88 17.92
CA CYS A 248 11.82 1.10 18.66
C CYS A 248 12.27 -0.11 17.83
N PHE A 249 13.52 -0.17 17.40
CA PHE A 249 14.01 -1.24 16.51
C PHE A 249 14.40 -2.54 17.22
N GLY A 250 14.53 -2.56 18.55
CA GLY A 250 14.91 -3.75 19.32
C GLY A 250 16.39 -4.07 19.16
N GLY A 251 16.76 -5.35 18.95
CA GLY A 251 18.12 -5.76 18.60
C GLY A 251 18.90 -6.46 19.73
N GLY A 252 18.47 -6.29 20.97
CA GLY A 252 19.07 -6.90 22.16
C GLY A 252 20.57 -6.64 22.24
N THR A 253 21.30 -7.66 22.68
CA THR A 253 22.76 -7.64 22.71
C THR A 253 23.41 -7.88 21.35
N VAL A 254 22.64 -8.36 20.36
CA VAL A 254 23.15 -8.71 19.02
C VAL A 254 23.31 -7.43 18.20
N CYS A 255 22.29 -6.57 18.22
CA CYS A 255 22.23 -5.32 17.48
C CYS A 255 22.06 -4.15 18.47
N PRO A 256 23.15 -3.67 19.11
CA PRO A 256 23.06 -2.67 20.17
C PRO A 256 22.48 -1.31 19.72
N ASN A 257 22.43 -1.06 18.41
CA ASN A 257 21.84 0.14 17.80
C ASN A 257 20.49 -0.15 17.10
N GLY A 258 19.91 -1.34 17.30
CA GLY A 258 18.68 -1.77 16.65
C GLY A 258 18.92 -2.69 15.46
N TYR A 259 17.96 -3.59 15.21
CA TYR A 259 17.94 -4.37 13.97
C TYR A 259 17.91 -3.45 12.74
N ASP A 260 18.76 -3.69 11.76
CA ASP A 260 18.83 -2.97 10.49
C ASP A 260 18.83 -4.01 9.37
N GLY A 261 17.73 -4.07 8.60
CA GLY A 261 17.58 -5.03 7.52
C GLY A 261 18.59 -4.90 6.39
N LEU A 262 19.38 -3.81 6.34
CA LEU A 262 20.50 -3.64 5.40
C LEU A 262 21.85 -4.07 5.99
N ASP A 263 21.92 -4.36 7.29
CA ASP A 263 23.10 -4.85 7.97
C ASP A 263 23.00 -6.38 8.13
N PRO A 264 23.80 -7.17 7.40
CA PRO A 264 23.74 -8.64 7.47
C PRO A 264 24.16 -9.20 8.84
N ASP A 265 24.89 -8.43 9.65
CA ASP A 265 25.28 -8.83 11.01
C ASP A 265 24.24 -8.40 12.06
N CYS A 266 23.32 -7.50 11.70
CA CYS A 266 22.34 -6.91 12.62
C CYS A 266 20.90 -6.97 12.08
N CYS A 267 20.45 -8.10 11.54
CA CYS A 267 19.10 -8.29 11.02
C CYS A 267 18.45 -9.60 11.47
N ILE A 268 17.14 -9.71 11.30
CA ILE A 268 16.33 -10.91 11.58
C ILE A 268 16.31 -11.77 10.32
N ALA A 269 16.70 -13.04 10.45
CA ALA A 269 16.76 -13.98 9.35
C ALA A 269 15.37 -14.36 8.83
N GLU A 270 15.31 -14.85 7.60
CA GLU A 270 14.09 -15.42 7.03
C GLU A 270 13.58 -16.59 7.90
N GLY A 271 12.26 -16.65 8.11
CA GLY A 271 11.61 -17.64 8.95
C GLY A 271 11.49 -17.24 10.43
N ASP A 272 12.21 -16.20 10.87
CA ASP A 272 12.17 -15.73 12.25
C ASP A 272 11.11 -14.63 12.49
N ARG A 273 10.73 -14.48 13.77
CA ARG A 273 9.73 -13.51 14.24
C ARG A 273 10.21 -12.08 14.04
N CYS A 274 9.36 -11.27 13.42
CA CYS A 274 9.61 -9.85 13.20
C CYS A 274 8.44 -9.00 13.69
N GLN A 275 8.68 -7.71 13.88
CA GLN A 275 7.63 -6.73 14.16
C GLN A 275 7.33 -5.88 12.92
N PHE A 276 8.34 -5.56 12.10
CA PHE A 276 8.18 -4.81 10.86
C PHE A 276 9.34 -5.08 9.89
N ARG A 277 9.13 -4.75 8.60
CA ARG A 277 10.01 -5.10 7.47
C ARG A 277 11.47 -4.72 7.69
N ASP A 278 11.73 -3.54 8.23
CA ASP A 278 13.08 -2.99 8.36
C ASP A 278 13.96 -3.75 9.35
N GLN A 279 13.42 -4.71 10.09
CA GLN A 279 14.20 -5.60 10.94
C GLN A 279 14.69 -6.83 10.18
N CYS A 280 14.03 -7.21 9.10
CA CYS A 280 14.31 -8.42 8.34
C CYS A 280 15.49 -8.21 7.38
N CYS A 281 16.38 -9.19 7.28
CA CYS A 281 17.53 -9.15 6.40
C CYS A 281 17.13 -8.90 4.93
N ASN A 282 17.89 -8.07 4.22
CA ASN A 282 17.59 -7.60 2.86
C ASN A 282 16.25 -6.85 2.73
N LEU A 283 15.74 -6.28 3.84
CA LEU A 283 14.41 -5.66 3.91
C LEU A 283 13.28 -6.60 3.48
N ALA A 284 13.44 -7.89 3.77
CA ALA A 284 12.45 -8.93 3.55
C ALA A 284 11.08 -8.55 4.15
N PRO A 285 9.95 -8.81 3.46
CA PRO A 285 8.62 -8.53 4.00
C PRO A 285 8.39 -9.19 5.36
N CYS A 286 7.91 -8.41 6.33
CA CYS A 286 7.43 -8.89 7.61
C CYS A 286 5.91 -9.07 7.54
N VAL A 287 5.45 -10.30 7.33
CA VAL A 287 4.04 -10.63 7.04
C VAL A 287 3.52 -11.69 8.00
N GLN A 288 2.19 -11.76 8.19
CA GLN A 288 1.60 -12.78 9.05
C GLN A 288 1.56 -14.14 8.34
N VAL A 289 2.12 -15.16 9.00
CA VAL A 289 2.04 -16.59 8.66
C VAL A 289 1.46 -17.32 9.85
N ASP A 290 0.36 -18.04 9.67
CA ASP A 290 -0.34 -18.75 10.74
C ASP A 290 -0.60 -17.87 11.99
N GLY A 291 -0.87 -16.59 11.74
CA GLY A 291 -1.17 -15.60 12.75
C GLY A 291 0.02 -14.89 13.39
N GLN A 292 1.24 -15.17 12.95
CA GLN A 292 2.47 -14.64 13.51
C GLN A 292 3.28 -13.86 12.47
N PHE A 293 3.84 -12.70 12.83
CA PHE A 293 4.70 -11.93 11.92
C PHE A 293 6.07 -12.60 11.75
N ILE A 294 6.40 -12.96 10.51
CA ILE A 294 7.63 -13.65 10.12
C ILE A 294 8.31 -12.92 8.96
N CYS A 295 9.64 -12.84 9.00
CA CYS A 295 10.44 -12.40 7.86
C CYS A 295 10.34 -13.44 6.74
N GLN A 296 9.85 -13.05 5.58
CA GLN A 296 9.75 -13.92 4.41
C GLN A 296 10.73 -13.56 3.32
N SER A 297 10.98 -14.49 2.38
CA SER A 297 11.83 -14.26 1.22
C SER A 297 11.54 -12.89 0.57
N PRO A 298 12.58 -12.07 0.29
CA PRO A 298 12.41 -10.77 -0.35
C PRO A 298 11.88 -10.87 -1.79
N GLU A 299 11.82 -12.07 -2.36
CA GLU A 299 11.30 -12.32 -3.71
C GLU A 299 9.77 -12.45 -3.73
N CYS A 300 9.10 -12.51 -2.58
CA CYS A 300 7.65 -12.55 -2.50
C CYS A 300 7.02 -11.15 -2.40
N LEU A 301 5.79 -11.04 -2.91
CA LEU A 301 4.98 -9.84 -2.89
C LEU A 301 4.22 -9.73 -1.57
N ALA A 302 4.38 -8.57 -0.91
CA ALA A 302 3.71 -8.29 0.35
C ALA A 302 2.21 -7.98 0.17
N ALA A 303 1.47 -7.95 1.29
CA ALA A 303 0.05 -7.61 1.24
C ALA A 303 -0.19 -6.23 0.57
N GLY A 304 -1.18 -6.17 -0.32
CA GLY A 304 -1.51 -4.98 -1.12
C GLY A 304 -0.69 -4.80 -2.40
N GLN A 305 0.35 -5.62 -2.64
CA GLN A 305 1.06 -5.60 -3.92
C GLN A 305 0.26 -6.34 -4.99
N ARG A 306 0.29 -5.82 -6.23
CA ARG A 306 -0.35 -6.44 -7.37
C ARG A 306 0.32 -7.75 -7.72
N CYS A 307 -0.50 -8.75 -8.00
CA CYS A 307 -0.07 -10.09 -8.38
C CYS A 307 -0.90 -10.56 -9.58
N THR A 308 -0.41 -11.60 -10.23
CA THR A 308 -1.06 -12.29 -11.33
C THR A 308 -1.66 -13.59 -10.79
N PRO A 309 -2.97 -13.82 -10.91
CA PRO A 309 -3.57 -15.08 -10.49
C PRO A 309 -2.95 -16.24 -11.30
N GLY A 310 -2.09 -17.04 -10.67
CA GLY A 310 -1.61 -18.31 -11.20
C GLY A 310 -2.62 -19.44 -11.00
N ALA A 311 -2.43 -20.58 -11.66
CA ALA A 311 -3.33 -21.74 -11.60
C ALA A 311 -3.51 -22.33 -10.18
N THR A 312 -2.66 -21.96 -9.21
CA THR A 312 -2.75 -22.36 -7.80
C THR A 312 -2.79 -21.19 -6.82
N GLY A 313 -2.68 -19.92 -7.27
CA GLY A 313 -2.54 -18.75 -6.38
C GLY A 313 -1.24 -18.69 -5.55
N GLU A 314 -0.37 -19.70 -5.68
CA GLU A 314 0.87 -19.86 -4.93
C GLU A 314 2.08 -19.42 -5.79
N GLY A 315 2.96 -18.58 -5.23
CA GLY A 315 4.31 -18.35 -5.76
C GLY A 315 4.72 -16.90 -6.03
N GLU A 316 3.77 -15.97 -6.14
CA GLU A 316 4.10 -14.53 -6.20
C GLU A 316 3.91 -13.83 -4.85
N CYS A 317 2.82 -14.15 -4.13
CA CYS A 317 2.54 -13.58 -2.83
C CYS A 317 3.31 -14.30 -1.71
N CYS A 318 3.67 -13.58 -0.67
CA CYS A 318 4.29 -14.17 0.52
C CYS A 318 3.36 -15.24 1.13
N ASN A 319 3.93 -16.29 1.73
CA ASN A 319 3.17 -17.37 2.39
C ASN A 319 2.14 -16.79 3.36
N GLY A 320 0.92 -17.34 3.35
CA GLY A 320 -0.21 -16.81 4.11
C GLY A 320 -0.99 -15.70 3.40
N LEU A 321 -0.56 -15.28 2.21
CA LEU A 321 -1.29 -14.37 1.33
C LEU A 321 -1.65 -15.11 0.04
N ASP A 322 -2.87 -14.88 -0.44
CA ASP A 322 -3.34 -15.34 -1.73
C ASP A 322 -3.39 -14.18 -2.70
N CYS A 323 -3.12 -14.47 -3.98
CA CYS A 323 -3.35 -13.52 -5.05
C CYS A 323 -4.85 -13.42 -5.37
N LEU A 324 -5.56 -12.54 -4.66
CA LEU A 324 -7.01 -12.42 -4.77
C LEU A 324 -7.38 -11.16 -5.54
N ALA A 325 -8.49 -11.26 -6.28
CA ALA A 325 -9.08 -10.10 -6.94
C ALA A 325 -9.22 -8.96 -5.94
N SER A 326 -8.63 -7.81 -6.27
CA SER A 326 -8.61 -6.65 -5.39
C SER A 326 -10.01 -6.09 -5.15
N GLY A 327 -10.99 -6.42 -6.01
CA GLY A 327 -12.33 -5.84 -6.03
C GLY A 327 -12.27 -4.37 -6.46
N GLU A 328 -11.62 -3.57 -5.62
CA GLU A 328 -11.51 -2.11 -5.65
C GLU A 328 -10.51 -1.54 -6.67
N LEU A 329 -9.53 -2.31 -7.15
CA LEU A 329 -8.44 -1.78 -7.99
C LEU A 329 -8.43 -2.31 -9.43
N GLY A 330 -9.31 -3.27 -9.75
CA GLY A 330 -9.09 -4.12 -10.92
C GLY A 330 -7.79 -4.95 -10.79
N GLY A 331 -7.77 -6.14 -11.38
CA GLY A 331 -6.66 -7.09 -11.20
C GLY A 331 -6.68 -7.78 -9.82
N ALA A 332 -5.55 -8.38 -9.44
CA ALA A 332 -5.41 -9.10 -8.18
C ALA A 332 -4.27 -8.52 -7.34
N VAL A 333 -4.41 -8.61 -6.03
CA VAL A 333 -3.41 -8.19 -5.04
C VAL A 333 -3.20 -9.30 -4.02
N CYS A 334 -2.02 -9.34 -3.43
CA CYS A 334 -1.72 -10.24 -2.32
C CYS A 334 -2.51 -9.81 -1.09
N ARG A 335 -3.35 -10.69 -0.54
CA ARG A 335 -4.05 -10.44 0.73
C ARG A 335 -4.40 -11.75 1.42
N VAL A 336 -4.68 -11.69 2.72
CA VAL A 336 -5.10 -12.87 3.48
C VAL A 336 -6.48 -13.32 2.97
N ARG A 337 -6.67 -14.63 2.76
CA ARG A 337 -8.01 -15.19 2.49
C ARG A 337 -8.89 -14.95 3.73
N PRO A 338 -10.08 -14.32 3.61
CA PRO A 338 -10.99 -14.21 4.73
C PRO A 338 -11.36 -15.60 5.26
N SER A 339 -10.99 -15.89 6.51
CA SER A 339 -11.39 -17.10 7.22
C SER A 339 -12.90 -17.05 7.45
N GLY A 340 -13.65 -17.62 6.52
CA GLY A 340 -15.11 -17.57 6.45
C GLY A 340 -15.68 -18.08 5.13
N ALA A 341 -14.85 -18.20 4.08
CA ALA A 341 -15.18 -18.89 2.85
C ALA A 341 -14.46 -20.25 2.78
N ASP A 342 -14.89 -21.20 3.61
CA ASP A 342 -14.51 -22.60 3.47
C ASP A 342 -15.15 -23.18 2.19
N ALA A 343 -14.48 -23.00 1.04
CA ALA A 343 -14.60 -23.97 -0.04
C ALA A 343 -13.77 -25.19 0.36
N GLY A 344 -14.39 -26.08 1.14
CA GLY A 344 -13.79 -27.35 1.53
C GLY A 344 -13.39 -28.15 0.30
N VAL A 345 -12.09 -28.30 0.07
CA VAL A 345 -11.54 -29.36 -0.78
C VAL A 345 -10.95 -30.40 0.15
N GLY A 346 -11.85 -31.18 0.76
CA GLY A 346 -11.50 -32.38 1.50
C GLY A 346 -10.88 -33.40 0.53
N SER A 347 -9.61 -33.70 0.74
CA SER A 347 -8.94 -34.82 0.08
C SER A 347 -9.20 -36.08 0.90
N ASP A 348 -10.12 -36.93 0.46
CA ASP A 348 -10.19 -38.31 0.92
C ASP A 348 -10.45 -39.26 -0.25
N GLY A 349 -9.46 -40.11 -0.51
CA GLY A 349 -9.56 -41.22 -1.45
C GLY A 349 -10.32 -42.41 -0.85
N GLY A 350 -11.13 -43.08 -1.67
CA GLY A 350 -11.77 -44.35 -1.31
C GLY A 350 -12.65 -44.90 -2.43
N SER A 351 -12.22 -46.01 -3.03
CA SER A 351 -12.84 -46.72 -4.16
C SER A 351 -14.20 -47.39 -3.88
N ALA A 352 -15.04 -47.37 -4.92
CA ALA A 352 -15.98 -48.39 -5.44
C ALA A 352 -17.05 -49.04 -4.53
N THR A 353 -18.33 -48.96 -4.93
CA THR A 353 -19.08 -49.99 -5.71
C THR A 353 -20.57 -49.63 -5.88
N GLY A 354 -21.12 -49.86 -7.09
CA GLY A 354 -22.41 -50.59 -7.25
C GLY A 354 -23.72 -49.83 -7.56
N ASP A 355 -24.05 -49.76 -8.86
CA ASP A 355 -25.35 -49.96 -9.56
C ASP A 355 -26.69 -49.29 -9.14
N GLY A 356 -27.34 -48.65 -10.14
CA GLY A 356 -28.62 -49.14 -10.66
C GLY A 356 -29.75 -48.14 -11.03
N GLY A 357 -29.96 -47.89 -12.34
CA GLY A 357 -31.24 -47.49 -13.00
C GLY A 357 -31.35 -46.01 -13.45
N ALA A 358 -31.24 -45.57 -14.72
CA ALA A 358 -31.93 -45.87 -16.01
C ALA A 358 -33.43 -45.45 -16.03
N GLY A 359 -33.99 -44.64 -16.93
CA GLY A 359 -33.56 -43.80 -18.07
C GLY A 359 -34.40 -42.49 -18.07
N ASP A 360 -34.46 -41.58 -19.04
CA ASP A 360 -34.26 -41.61 -20.50
C ASP A 360 -34.20 -40.11 -20.99
N PRO A 361 -34.07 -39.77 -22.29
CA PRO A 361 -33.06 -38.81 -22.75
C PRO A 361 -33.64 -37.53 -23.38
N ASP A 362 -32.87 -36.45 -23.36
CA ASP A 362 -32.81 -35.53 -24.50
C ASP A 362 -31.44 -34.85 -24.52
N GLY A 363 -30.77 -34.99 -25.66
CA GLY A 363 -29.41 -34.54 -25.89
C GLY A 363 -29.32 -33.06 -26.21
N GLY A 364 -28.37 -32.39 -25.58
CA GLY A 364 -27.89 -31.05 -25.94
C GLY A 364 -26.49 -30.88 -25.39
N SER A 365 -25.49 -31.09 -26.23
CA SER A 365 -24.07 -30.93 -25.97
C SER A 365 -23.74 -29.59 -25.32
N GLY A 366 -23.04 -29.64 -24.18
CA GLY A 366 -22.36 -28.50 -23.61
C GLY A 366 -21.15 -28.07 -24.44
N GLN A 367 -20.95 -26.76 -24.52
CA GLN A 367 -19.64 -26.17 -24.41
C GLN A 367 -19.74 -25.01 -23.41
N ASP A 368 -18.85 -25.05 -22.43
CA ASP A 368 -18.60 -24.01 -21.45
C ASP A 368 -18.46 -22.65 -22.12
N GLY A 369 -19.24 -21.68 -21.63
CA GLY A 369 -19.05 -20.26 -21.92
C GLY A 369 -17.86 -19.68 -21.15
N GLY A 370 -16.71 -20.34 -21.23
CA GLY A 370 -15.44 -19.73 -20.86
C GLY A 370 -15.23 -18.49 -21.72
N VAL A 371 -14.90 -17.37 -21.08
CA VAL A 371 -14.55 -16.10 -21.74
C VAL A 371 -13.63 -16.40 -22.93
N VAL A 372 -14.13 -16.18 -24.15
CA VAL A 372 -13.35 -16.34 -25.37
C VAL A 372 -12.44 -15.12 -25.49
N CYS A 373 -11.35 -15.13 -24.73
CA CYS A 373 -10.26 -14.20 -24.92
C CYS A 373 -9.19 -14.86 -25.81
N SER A 374 -8.56 -14.06 -26.65
CA SER A 374 -7.51 -14.50 -27.55
C SER A 374 -6.19 -14.59 -26.82
N ALA A 375 -5.45 -15.68 -27.05
CA ALA A 375 -4.12 -15.88 -26.51
C ALA A 375 -3.13 -14.82 -27.02
N ASN A 376 -2.02 -14.65 -26.30
CA ASN A 376 -0.96 -13.74 -26.74
C ASN A 376 -0.42 -14.15 -28.13
N GLY A 377 -0.19 -13.18 -29.02
CA GLY A 377 0.23 -13.37 -30.41
C GLY A 377 -0.93 -13.39 -31.42
N VAL A 378 -2.19 -13.37 -30.97
CA VAL A 378 -3.38 -13.34 -31.85
C VAL A 378 -3.77 -11.89 -32.15
N SER A 379 -4.25 -11.62 -33.36
CA SER A 379 -4.71 -10.29 -33.75
C SER A 379 -5.92 -9.83 -32.94
N CYS A 380 -5.97 -8.56 -32.56
CA CYS A 380 -7.05 -7.95 -31.79
C CYS A 380 -7.36 -6.54 -32.29
N ALA A 381 -8.56 -6.06 -31.99
CA ALA A 381 -9.00 -4.68 -32.16
C ALA A 381 -9.03 -3.91 -30.83
N SER A 382 -9.21 -4.59 -29.69
CA SER A 382 -9.23 -3.97 -28.36
C SER A 382 -8.73 -4.90 -27.26
N GLY A 383 -8.27 -4.34 -26.12
CA GLY A 383 -7.67 -5.10 -25.02
C GLY A 383 -8.59 -6.13 -24.37
N SER A 384 -9.92 -5.92 -24.42
CA SER A 384 -10.94 -6.86 -23.97
C SER A 384 -11.00 -8.17 -24.75
N GLU A 385 -10.44 -8.20 -25.96
CA GLU A 385 -10.35 -9.42 -26.79
C GLU A 385 -9.16 -10.29 -26.43
N CYS A 386 -8.26 -9.81 -25.56
CA CYS A 386 -7.01 -10.46 -25.20
C CYS A 386 -7.07 -10.99 -23.77
N CYS A 387 -6.62 -12.22 -23.55
CA CYS A 387 -6.58 -12.77 -22.19
C CYS A 387 -5.64 -11.99 -21.26
N SER A 388 -4.69 -11.25 -21.83
CA SER A 388 -3.79 -10.33 -21.15
C SER A 388 -4.40 -8.95 -20.88
N GLY A 389 -5.61 -8.66 -21.36
CA GLY A 389 -6.28 -7.35 -21.22
C GLY A 389 -5.68 -6.23 -22.09
N VAL A 390 -4.63 -6.52 -22.88
CA VAL A 390 -3.87 -5.53 -23.65
C VAL A 390 -3.80 -5.93 -25.11
N CYS A 391 -4.26 -5.03 -25.98
CA CYS A 391 -4.14 -5.12 -27.44
C CYS A 391 -3.14 -4.06 -27.91
N LEU A 392 -1.90 -4.46 -28.19
CA LEU A 392 -0.84 -3.54 -28.61
C LEU A 392 -0.58 -3.70 -30.10
N SER A 393 -0.76 -2.61 -30.85
CA SER A 393 -0.59 -2.58 -32.32
C SER A 393 -1.38 -3.67 -33.06
N GLY A 394 -2.56 -4.01 -32.53
CA GLY A 394 -3.46 -5.00 -33.14
C GLY A 394 -3.12 -6.46 -32.85
N VAL A 395 -2.29 -6.74 -31.82
CA VAL A 395 -1.96 -8.10 -31.37
C VAL A 395 -2.05 -8.20 -29.84
N CYS A 396 -2.61 -9.31 -29.34
CA CYS A 396 -2.73 -9.60 -27.91
C CYS A 396 -1.35 -9.92 -27.30
N GLY A 397 -0.99 -9.33 -26.16
CA GLY A 397 0.30 -9.65 -25.53
C GLY A 397 0.73 -8.70 -24.41
N THR A 398 1.57 -9.23 -23.49
CA THR A 398 2.42 -8.41 -22.63
C THR A 398 3.68 -8.00 -23.38
N CYS A 399 4.13 -6.77 -23.14
CA CYS A 399 5.41 -6.29 -23.63
C CYS A 399 6.55 -6.84 -22.75
N LYS A 400 7.74 -6.98 -23.33
CA LYS A 400 8.95 -7.42 -22.63
C LYS A 400 9.56 -6.24 -21.87
N VAL A 401 9.94 -6.48 -20.61
CA VAL A 401 10.63 -5.49 -19.77
C VAL A 401 12.05 -5.22 -20.28
N ASP A 402 12.63 -4.11 -19.83
CA ASP A 402 13.99 -3.72 -20.19
C ASP A 402 14.99 -4.85 -19.88
N GLY A 403 15.91 -5.09 -20.82
CA GLY A 403 16.90 -6.16 -20.71
C GLY A 403 16.51 -7.50 -21.36
N LEU A 404 15.29 -7.66 -21.87
CA LEU A 404 14.86 -8.87 -22.59
C LEU A 404 15.01 -8.75 -24.11
N ASP A 405 15.25 -9.88 -24.77
CA ASP A 405 15.52 -9.90 -26.20
C ASP A 405 14.26 -9.55 -27.03
N CYS A 406 14.41 -8.70 -28.03
CA CYS A 406 13.35 -8.20 -28.91
C CYS A 406 13.78 -8.23 -30.37
N THR A 407 12.80 -8.27 -31.27
CA THR A 407 13.01 -8.15 -32.71
C THR A 407 12.33 -6.91 -33.29
N ALA A 408 11.38 -6.32 -32.57
CA ALA A 408 10.70 -5.07 -32.91
C ALA A 408 10.44 -4.18 -31.68
N ALA A 409 10.29 -2.88 -31.91
CA ALA A 409 9.99 -1.89 -30.87
C ALA A 409 8.68 -2.18 -30.08
N ALA A 410 7.68 -2.76 -30.77
CA ALA A 410 6.41 -3.16 -30.16
C ALA A 410 6.54 -4.35 -29.19
N ASP A 411 7.66 -5.08 -29.24
CA ASP A 411 7.93 -6.15 -28.28
C ASP A 411 8.30 -5.60 -26.90
N CYS A 412 8.68 -4.32 -26.80
CA CYS A 412 9.25 -3.72 -25.60
C CYS A 412 8.26 -2.78 -24.92
N CYS A 413 8.16 -2.86 -23.59
CA CYS A 413 7.26 -1.97 -22.83
C CYS A 413 7.65 -0.50 -22.94
N SER A 414 8.94 -0.25 -23.16
CA SER A 414 9.51 1.06 -23.46
C SER A 414 9.18 1.59 -24.85
N GLY A 415 8.64 0.75 -25.75
CA GLY A 415 8.50 1.05 -27.17
C GLY A 415 9.85 1.14 -27.92
N VAL A 416 10.96 0.68 -27.33
CA VAL A 416 12.30 0.78 -27.92
C VAL A 416 13.03 -0.56 -27.86
N CYS A 417 13.26 -1.14 -29.04
CA CYS A 417 14.12 -2.31 -29.22
C CYS A 417 15.45 -1.87 -29.84
N SER A 418 16.55 -1.97 -29.09
CA SER A 418 17.88 -1.58 -29.55
C SER A 418 18.87 -2.72 -29.36
N ALA A 419 19.67 -2.99 -30.39
CA ALA A 419 20.61 -4.13 -30.42
C ALA A 419 19.96 -5.48 -30.07
N GLY A 420 18.68 -5.66 -30.42
CA GLY A 420 17.93 -6.88 -30.14
C GLY A 420 17.51 -7.03 -28.68
N ARG A 421 17.52 -5.96 -27.88
CA ARG A 421 17.11 -5.96 -26.48
C ARG A 421 16.24 -4.75 -26.14
N CYS A 422 15.25 -4.93 -25.27
CA CYS A 422 14.39 -3.86 -24.79
C CYS A 422 15.19 -2.92 -23.90
N ILE A 423 15.10 -1.62 -24.17
CA ILE A 423 15.81 -0.59 -23.40
C ILE A 423 14.82 0.50 -22.95
N PRO A 424 15.03 1.16 -21.81
CA PRO A 424 14.13 2.20 -21.33
C PRO A 424 14.06 3.38 -22.33
N PRO A 425 12.91 4.09 -22.43
CA PRO A 425 12.79 5.25 -23.30
C PRO A 425 13.73 6.36 -22.79
N GLN A 426 14.65 6.78 -23.65
CA GLN A 426 15.72 7.70 -23.28
C GLN A 426 15.17 9.13 -23.12
N THR A 427 15.21 9.68 -21.91
CA THR A 427 14.86 11.07 -21.60
C THR A 427 16.07 12.03 -21.65
N CYS A 428 17.22 11.54 -22.12
CA CYS A 428 18.48 12.28 -22.16
C CYS A 428 19.05 12.38 -23.58
N VAL A 429 19.91 13.38 -23.79
CA VAL A 429 20.59 13.71 -25.03
C VAL A 429 21.91 12.92 -25.11
N ASN A 430 22.09 12.20 -26.21
CA ASN A 430 23.30 11.41 -26.48
C ASN A 430 24.52 12.30 -26.77
N GLU A 431 25.70 11.67 -26.88
CA GLU A 431 26.96 12.34 -27.25
C GLU A 431 26.77 13.18 -28.53
N ASP A 432 27.34 14.38 -28.53
CA ASP A 432 27.23 15.42 -29.57
C ASP A 432 25.83 16.02 -29.79
N GLY A 433 24.82 15.60 -29.01
CA GLY A 433 23.50 16.22 -29.04
C GLY A 433 23.46 17.57 -28.33
N THR A 434 22.57 18.45 -28.79
CA THR A 434 22.43 19.81 -28.27
C THR A 434 21.84 19.81 -26.86
N CYS A 435 22.44 20.54 -25.93
CA CYS A 435 22.01 20.64 -24.54
C CYS A 435 22.03 22.10 -24.07
N SER A 436 21.14 22.43 -23.14
CA SER A 436 21.11 23.71 -22.43
C SER A 436 21.68 23.61 -21.00
N GLY A 437 21.88 22.38 -20.51
CA GLY A 437 22.57 22.09 -19.25
C GLY A 437 22.95 20.61 -19.10
N THR A 438 23.90 20.31 -18.19
CA THR A 438 24.45 18.95 -18.00
C THR A 438 23.40 17.91 -17.59
N ALA A 439 22.30 18.31 -16.96
CA ALA A 439 21.20 17.42 -16.57
C ALA A 439 20.41 16.85 -17.76
N GLU A 440 20.56 17.43 -18.96
CA GLU A 440 19.92 16.95 -20.19
C GLU A 440 20.75 15.87 -20.88
N CYS A 441 22.04 15.73 -20.55
CA CYS A 441 22.94 14.78 -21.18
C CYS A 441 22.86 13.40 -20.51
N CYS A 442 22.98 12.33 -21.32
CA CYS A 442 22.98 10.98 -20.79
C CYS A 442 24.14 10.74 -19.82
N VAL A 443 23.95 9.79 -18.89
CA VAL A 443 24.90 9.49 -17.82
C VAL A 443 26.31 9.27 -18.38
N GLY A 444 27.29 10.02 -17.86
CA GLY A 444 28.68 10.00 -18.33
C GLY A 444 29.06 11.16 -19.26
N LEU A 445 28.09 11.96 -19.69
CA LEU A 445 28.28 13.13 -20.54
C LEU A 445 27.98 14.42 -19.76
N SER A 446 28.69 15.51 -20.11
CA SER A 446 28.45 16.86 -19.60
C SER A 446 28.15 17.83 -20.73
N CYS A 447 27.28 18.81 -20.47
CA CYS A 447 26.94 19.81 -21.48
C CYS A 447 28.06 20.84 -21.60
N VAL A 448 28.78 20.83 -22.73
CA VAL A 448 29.86 21.78 -23.00
C VAL A 448 29.33 22.94 -23.84
N ILE A 449 29.13 24.10 -23.21
CA ILE A 449 28.66 25.33 -23.87
C ILE A 449 29.88 26.22 -24.19
N ALA A 450 30.11 26.50 -25.48
CA ALA A 450 31.17 27.41 -25.90
C ALA A 450 30.86 28.86 -25.47
N ALA A 451 31.91 29.62 -25.10
CA ALA A 451 31.75 30.99 -24.62
C ALA A 451 30.99 31.86 -25.63
N GLY A 452 29.84 32.40 -25.22
CA GLY A 452 28.97 33.24 -26.05
C GLY A 452 27.85 32.50 -26.79
N GLN A 453 27.65 31.21 -26.57
CA GLN A 453 26.53 30.43 -27.11
C GLN A 453 25.46 30.15 -26.04
N ALA A 454 24.20 30.03 -26.46
CA ALA A 454 23.08 29.72 -25.56
C ALA A 454 22.91 28.20 -25.30
N ASN A 455 23.46 27.36 -26.18
CA ASN A 455 23.39 25.91 -26.09
C ASN A 455 24.78 25.29 -26.33
N GLY A 456 25.01 24.12 -25.77
CA GLY A 456 26.23 23.33 -25.90
C GLY A 456 25.99 21.95 -26.50
N THR A 457 27.01 21.10 -26.44
CA THR A 457 26.95 19.69 -26.87
C THR A 457 27.32 18.76 -25.72
N CYS A 458 26.60 17.65 -25.58
CA CYS A 458 26.91 16.62 -24.60
C CYS A 458 28.22 15.91 -24.96
N GLN A 459 29.27 16.10 -24.15
CA GLN A 459 30.60 15.51 -24.38
C GLN A 459 31.08 14.71 -23.16
N PRO A 460 31.94 13.69 -23.32
CA PRO A 460 32.48 12.93 -22.19
C PRO A 460 33.32 13.82 -21.24
N GLY A 461 32.99 13.91 -19.95
CA GLY A 461 33.87 14.58 -18.98
C GLY A 461 33.25 15.18 -17.71
N SER A 462 32.92 14.35 -16.71
CA SER A 462 32.86 14.81 -15.31
C SER A 462 34.16 14.48 -14.58
N SER A 463 34.74 15.45 -13.88
CA SER A 463 35.96 15.26 -13.06
C SER A 463 35.67 15.22 -11.55
N CYS A 464 34.42 15.00 -11.12
CA CYS A 464 34.07 14.86 -9.70
C CYS A 464 32.95 13.84 -9.44
N SER A 465 32.98 13.20 -8.26
CA SER A 465 32.00 12.23 -7.76
C SER A 465 30.87 12.93 -6.98
N ALA A 466 29.62 12.53 -7.26
CA ALA A 466 28.41 13.02 -6.60
C ALA A 466 28.19 12.38 -5.21
N SER A 467 27.22 12.88 -4.44
CA SER A 467 26.90 12.35 -3.11
C SER A 467 26.57 10.85 -3.18
N GLY A 468 27.17 10.05 -2.28
CA GLY A 468 27.04 8.60 -2.24
C GLY A 468 27.97 7.83 -3.18
N GLN A 469 28.67 8.50 -4.10
CA GLN A 469 29.64 7.86 -5.00
C GLN A 469 31.02 7.75 -4.36
N SER A 470 31.81 6.78 -4.83
CA SER A 470 33.17 6.55 -4.35
C SER A 470 34.10 7.71 -4.69
N CYS A 471 35.00 8.02 -3.77
CA CYS A 471 35.97 9.12 -3.89
C CYS A 471 37.37 8.67 -3.47
N SER A 472 38.39 9.34 -4.00
CA SER A 472 39.80 9.03 -3.76
C SER A 472 40.69 10.27 -3.87
N ALA A 473 41.99 10.14 -3.60
CA ALA A 473 42.97 11.22 -3.79
C ALA A 473 43.03 11.75 -5.23
N THR A 474 42.62 10.96 -6.22
CA THR A 474 42.57 11.32 -7.64
C THR A 474 41.15 11.60 -8.16
N GLN A 475 40.11 11.29 -7.37
CA GLN A 475 38.70 11.43 -7.72
C GLN A 475 37.99 12.30 -6.67
N ALA A 476 37.93 13.61 -6.92
CA ALA A 476 37.39 14.59 -5.98
C ALA A 476 35.85 14.55 -5.90
N CYS A 477 35.29 14.91 -4.75
CA CYS A 477 33.85 15.11 -4.64
C CYS A 477 33.45 16.47 -5.24
N CYS A 478 32.22 16.55 -5.76
CA CYS A 478 31.70 17.82 -6.28
C CYS A 478 31.53 18.86 -5.15
N GLN A 479 31.50 20.15 -5.51
CA GLN A 479 31.37 21.28 -4.59
C GLN A 479 30.27 21.05 -3.52
N GLY A 480 30.59 21.30 -2.26
CA GLY A 480 29.67 21.10 -1.11
C GLY A 480 29.71 19.71 -0.47
N LEU A 481 30.52 18.79 -1.00
CA LEU A 481 30.68 17.43 -0.50
C LEU A 481 32.10 17.18 -0.02
N ARG A 482 32.27 16.36 1.03
CA ARG A 482 33.57 15.87 1.50
C ARG A 482 33.69 14.36 1.29
N CYS A 483 34.89 13.90 0.98
CA CYS A 483 35.20 12.47 0.93
C CYS A 483 35.37 11.92 2.36
N ALA A 484 34.51 10.98 2.75
CA ALA A 484 34.50 10.43 4.11
C ALA A 484 34.38 8.91 4.11
N SER A 485 35.01 8.28 5.12
CA SER A 485 34.94 6.83 5.34
C SER A 485 33.52 6.42 5.73
N VAL A 486 33.02 5.36 5.11
CA VAL A 486 31.67 4.84 5.38
C VAL A 486 31.54 4.30 6.81
N ALA A 487 32.63 3.79 7.38
CA ALA A 487 32.66 3.16 8.70
C ALA A 487 32.79 4.17 9.87
N THR A 488 33.53 5.25 9.69
CA THR A 488 33.93 6.15 10.80
C THR A 488 33.50 7.61 10.62
N SER A 489 32.98 7.98 9.44
CA SER A 489 32.64 9.37 9.07
C SER A 489 33.80 10.39 9.14
N ALA A 490 35.03 9.91 9.34
CA ALA A 490 36.26 10.69 9.33
C ALA A 490 36.75 10.96 7.90
N THR A 491 37.65 11.93 7.74
CA THR A 491 38.37 12.19 6.49
C THR A 491 39.17 10.97 6.06
N CYS A 492 39.00 10.56 4.80
CA CYS A 492 39.68 9.40 4.25
C CYS A 492 41.21 9.54 4.25
N THR A 493 41.90 8.42 4.54
CA THR A 493 43.34 8.26 4.36
C THR A 493 43.60 7.21 3.27
N GLU A 494 44.80 7.17 2.68
CA GLU A 494 45.11 6.31 1.51
C GLU A 494 44.92 4.79 1.74
N SER A 495 44.72 4.37 2.99
CA SER A 495 44.54 2.97 3.39
C SER A 495 43.07 2.55 3.65
N ASP A 496 42.09 3.44 3.48
CA ASP A 496 40.69 3.17 3.82
C ASP A 496 39.92 2.53 2.64
N PRO A 497 39.35 1.31 2.78
CA PRO A 497 38.81 0.55 1.65
C PRO A 497 37.44 1.02 1.15
N GLN A 498 36.74 1.93 1.85
CA GLN A 498 35.42 2.44 1.43
C GLN A 498 35.23 3.93 1.75
N CYS A 499 35.49 4.77 0.74
CA CYS A 499 35.33 6.22 0.80
C CYS A 499 34.22 6.68 -0.13
N VAL A 500 33.29 7.50 0.38
CA VAL A 500 32.18 8.06 -0.41
C VAL A 500 32.02 9.58 -0.18
N CYS A 501 31.50 10.28 -1.18
CA CYS A 501 31.19 11.70 -1.06
C CYS A 501 29.95 11.93 -0.20
N ARG A 502 30.07 12.71 0.87
CA ARG A 502 28.96 13.06 1.79
C ARG A 502 28.79 14.56 1.93
N VAL A 503 27.56 14.98 2.21
CA VAL A 503 27.19 16.39 2.43
C VAL A 503 27.85 16.92 3.69
N VAL A 504 28.45 18.11 3.60
CA VAL A 504 28.95 18.84 4.78
C VAL A 504 27.79 19.65 5.34
N LEU A 505 27.17 19.16 6.41
CA LEU A 505 26.28 19.98 7.24
C LEU A 505 27.17 20.83 8.16
N ASN A 506 27.11 22.15 8.01
CA ASN A 506 27.65 23.08 9.01
C ASN A 506 26.75 23.15 10.23
#